data_AF-A0A175W6J7-F1
#
_entry.id   AF-A0A175W6J7-F1
#
_cell.length_a   1.000
_cell.length_b   1.000
_cell.length_c   1.000
_cell.angle_alpha   90.00
_cell.angle_beta   90.00
_cell.angle_gamma   90.00
#
_symmetry.space_group_name_H-M   'P 1'
#
loop_
_entity.id
_entity.type
_entity.pdbx_description
1 polymer ?
#
loop_
_entity_poly.entity_id
_entity_poly.type
_entity_poly.pdbx_seq_one_letter_code
_entity_poly.pdbx_strand_id
1 'polypeptide(L)'
;MADNPPTIPSLTFTRPVFAKLSPHPYLLRNLSPPDGSHPGARTNGRSPHEARPVQINVSSLSHTHGSALVRTGDTTVICGVRGEILPAARIPQFRPLSRVENAFGGGSDGGSGSGSGDGRKELKDYDLLVPNIELATGSAPQFLPGVPPTALAQTLSTRVYSLLHSTGLVRGEALRVWFRPPRGSAAGEEGDDKMEGVEGGEGLGGEQQDEEVVAYWVLYIDLLFVSFDGNPFDAAWAAVVAALRDTKLPVARWDPDREMVVCSRTETRMLDVKGLPVACSAAVFLETEHTDKAGENRHWLLLDPDRLEESLCKEVITMVVDCSEGETRVKSVEKHGGTVLGRELIRAFTGVAEVRWAEVKQAMK
;
A
#
# COMPACT_ATOMS: atom_id res chain seq x y z
N MET A 1 3.67 -60.78 -42.97
CA MET A 1 4.41 -59.65 -42.38
C MET A 1 3.67 -58.40 -42.82
N ALA A 2 2.85 -57.83 -41.95
CA ALA A 2 2.16 -56.58 -42.26
C ALA A 2 3.14 -55.45 -41.93
N ASP A 3 3.71 -54.84 -42.98
CA ASP A 3 4.53 -53.64 -42.87
C ASP A 3 3.68 -52.52 -42.29
N ASN A 4 4.03 -52.09 -41.07
CA ASN A 4 3.44 -50.92 -40.46
C ASN A 4 4.05 -49.68 -41.15
N PRO A 5 3.26 -48.83 -41.82
CA PRO A 5 3.79 -47.71 -42.57
C PRO A 5 4.49 -46.71 -41.62
N PRO A 6 5.60 -46.08 -42.06
CA PRO A 6 6.34 -45.16 -41.22
C PRO A 6 5.45 -43.96 -40.85
N THR A 7 5.16 -43.81 -39.56
CA THR A 7 4.51 -42.63 -39.00
C THR A 7 5.40 -41.42 -39.30
N ILE A 8 5.00 -40.61 -40.28
CA ILE A 8 5.62 -39.32 -40.55
C ILE A 8 5.57 -38.55 -39.23
N PRO A 9 6.71 -38.14 -38.64
CA PRO A 9 6.67 -37.36 -37.40
C PRO A 9 5.87 -36.11 -37.69
N SER A 10 4.70 -36.00 -37.07
CA SER A 10 3.86 -34.83 -37.27
C SER A 10 4.66 -33.63 -36.74
N LEU A 11 4.82 -32.59 -37.59
CA LEU A 11 5.47 -31.32 -37.22
C LEU A 11 4.65 -30.50 -36.22
N THR A 12 3.74 -31.16 -35.49
CA THR A 12 2.85 -30.56 -34.52
C THR A 12 3.49 -30.64 -33.15
N PHE A 13 3.83 -29.48 -32.58
CA PHE A 13 4.23 -29.41 -31.18
C PHE A 13 3.06 -29.79 -30.27
N THR A 14 3.37 -30.42 -29.15
CA THR A 14 2.39 -30.59 -28.07
C THR A 14 2.03 -29.22 -27.49
N ARG A 15 0.82 -29.09 -26.92
CA ARG A 15 0.36 -27.82 -26.32
C ARG A 15 1.38 -27.19 -25.35
N PRO A 16 2.00 -27.93 -24.41
CA PRO A 16 2.99 -27.36 -23.50
C PRO A 16 4.27 -26.89 -24.19
N VAL A 17 4.69 -27.55 -25.28
CA VAL A 17 5.88 -27.15 -26.05
C VAL A 17 5.59 -25.87 -26.84
N PHE A 18 4.43 -25.80 -27.50
CA PHE A 18 4.02 -24.60 -28.24
C PHE A 18 3.87 -23.37 -27.32
N ALA A 19 3.29 -23.56 -26.12
CA ALA A 19 3.17 -22.50 -25.11
C ALA A 19 4.53 -21.90 -24.70
N LYS A 20 5.58 -22.73 -24.64
CA LYS A 20 6.94 -22.29 -24.30
C LYS A 20 7.66 -21.63 -25.48
N LEU A 21 7.46 -22.14 -26.69
CA LEU A 21 8.13 -21.64 -27.90
C LEU A 21 7.52 -20.33 -28.43
N SER A 22 6.21 -20.17 -28.31
CA SER A 22 5.48 -19.02 -28.86
C SER A 22 4.35 -18.60 -27.91
N PRO A 23 4.71 -18.01 -26.75
CA PRO A 23 3.75 -17.72 -25.69
C PRO A 23 2.66 -16.73 -26.10
N HIS A 24 2.99 -15.72 -26.92
CA HIS A 24 2.02 -14.72 -27.37
C HIS A 24 0.97 -15.31 -28.33
N PRO A 25 1.32 -15.98 -29.46
CA PRO A 25 0.33 -16.68 -30.28
C PRO A 25 -0.49 -17.72 -29.50
N TYR A 26 0.12 -18.38 -28.51
CA TYR A 26 -0.57 -19.34 -27.66
C TYR A 26 -1.64 -18.68 -26.79
N LEU A 27 -1.32 -17.58 -26.11
CA LEU A 27 -2.28 -16.82 -25.32
C LEU A 27 -3.39 -16.24 -26.20
N LEU A 28 -3.03 -15.65 -27.35
CA LEU A 28 -4.01 -15.12 -28.31
C LEU A 28 -5.01 -16.19 -28.76
N ARG A 29 -4.54 -17.40 -29.08
CA ARG A 29 -5.41 -18.50 -29.50
C ARG A 29 -6.38 -18.96 -28.40
N ASN A 30 -5.98 -18.87 -27.13
CA ASN A 30 -6.86 -19.20 -26.01
C ASN A 30 -7.89 -18.10 -25.73
N LEU A 31 -7.49 -16.82 -25.89
CA LEU A 31 -8.35 -15.65 -25.72
C LEU A 31 -9.37 -15.49 -26.85
N SER A 32 -9.00 -15.83 -28.09
CA SER A 32 -9.88 -15.84 -29.25
C SER A 32 -9.81 -17.19 -29.97
N PRO A 33 -10.58 -18.19 -29.52
CA PRO A 33 -10.62 -19.48 -30.20
C PRO A 33 -11.25 -19.33 -31.60
N PRO A 34 -10.69 -19.98 -32.64
CA PRO A 34 -11.11 -19.77 -34.03
C PRO A 34 -12.55 -20.21 -34.31
N ASP A 35 -13.00 -21.29 -33.66
CA ASP A 35 -14.32 -21.89 -33.92
C ASP A 35 -15.41 -21.42 -32.95
N GLY A 36 -15.09 -20.50 -32.03
CA GLY A 36 -16.02 -20.08 -30.96
C GLY A 36 -16.48 -21.23 -30.04
N SER A 37 -15.76 -22.36 -30.04
CA SER A 37 -16.12 -23.60 -29.35
C SER A 37 -16.26 -23.47 -27.83
N HIS A 38 -15.56 -22.50 -27.25
CA HIS A 38 -15.59 -22.18 -25.83
C HIS A 38 -15.33 -20.68 -25.65
N PRO A 39 -15.73 -20.07 -24.51
CA PRO A 39 -15.36 -18.70 -24.22
C PRO A 39 -13.83 -18.55 -24.18
N GLY A 40 -13.36 -17.35 -24.54
CA GLY A 40 -11.95 -17.00 -24.45
C GLY A 40 -11.47 -17.08 -23.01
N ALA A 41 -10.42 -17.87 -22.78
CA ALA A 41 -9.82 -18.07 -21.47
C ALA A 41 -8.32 -17.85 -21.54
N ARG A 42 -7.72 -17.50 -20.41
CA ARG A 42 -6.27 -17.39 -20.27
C ARG A 42 -5.61 -18.76 -20.23
N THR A 43 -4.29 -18.79 -20.28
CA THR A 43 -3.48 -20.04 -20.23
C THR A 43 -3.72 -20.85 -18.95
N ASN A 44 -4.03 -20.17 -17.85
CA ASN A 44 -4.38 -20.74 -16.55
C ASN A 44 -5.89 -21.08 -16.40
N GLY A 45 -6.70 -20.84 -17.43
CA GLY A 45 -8.14 -21.12 -17.44
C GLY A 45 -9.04 -19.99 -16.92
N ARG A 46 -8.48 -18.93 -16.32
CA ARG A 46 -9.25 -17.75 -15.88
C ARG A 46 -9.84 -16.99 -17.06
N SER A 47 -10.96 -16.31 -16.85
CA SER A 47 -11.45 -15.32 -17.83
C SER A 47 -10.59 -14.04 -17.83
N PRO A 48 -10.62 -13.21 -18.89
CA PRO A 48 -9.82 -11.98 -18.95
C PRO A 48 -10.05 -11.00 -17.80
N HIS A 49 -11.25 -10.96 -17.23
CA HIS A 49 -11.62 -10.05 -16.14
C HIS A 49 -11.63 -10.72 -14.76
N GLU A 50 -11.16 -11.95 -14.64
CA GLU A 50 -11.13 -12.71 -13.39
C GLU A 50 -9.77 -12.64 -12.70
N ALA A 51 -9.75 -12.11 -11.47
CA ALA A 51 -8.55 -12.08 -10.65
C ALA A 51 -8.33 -13.42 -9.92
N ARG A 52 -7.09 -13.69 -9.49
CA ARG A 52 -6.81 -14.85 -8.63
C ARG A 52 -7.52 -14.69 -7.28
N PRO A 53 -7.97 -15.80 -6.65
CA PRO A 53 -8.56 -15.75 -5.32
C PRO A 53 -7.56 -15.15 -4.33
N VAL A 54 -8.06 -14.29 -3.45
CA VAL A 54 -7.27 -13.60 -2.42
C VAL A 54 -7.58 -14.21 -1.05
N GLN A 55 -6.52 -14.55 -0.31
CA GLN A 55 -6.59 -15.02 1.07
C GLN A 55 -5.74 -14.10 1.94
N ILE A 56 -6.30 -13.64 3.05
CA ILE A 56 -5.64 -12.69 3.95
C ILE A 56 -5.72 -13.26 5.37
N ASN A 57 -4.57 -13.46 6.00
CA ASN A 57 -4.48 -13.88 7.40
C ASN A 57 -3.77 -12.77 8.19
N VAL A 58 -4.51 -12.03 9.02
CA VAL A 58 -3.95 -11.01 9.91
C VAL A 58 -3.30 -11.64 11.14
N SER A 59 -2.44 -10.90 11.85
CA SER A 59 -1.73 -11.39 13.05
C SER A 59 -0.89 -12.66 12.78
N SER A 60 -0.25 -12.75 11.61
CA SER A 60 0.59 -13.89 11.20
C SER A 60 1.97 -13.96 11.87
N LEU A 61 2.47 -12.85 12.42
CA LEU A 61 3.79 -12.74 13.06
C LEU A 61 3.64 -12.35 14.54
N SER A 62 4.41 -13.02 15.41
CA SER A 62 4.29 -12.86 16.89
C SER A 62 5.03 -11.65 17.47
N HIS A 63 6.08 -11.16 16.82
CA HIS A 63 6.98 -10.13 17.36
C HIS A 63 6.81 -8.75 16.72
N THR A 64 5.82 -8.59 15.83
CA THR A 64 5.48 -7.32 15.18
C THR A 64 4.28 -6.67 15.85
N HIS A 65 4.13 -5.35 15.72
CA HIS A 65 2.97 -4.63 16.26
C HIS A 65 1.70 -4.89 15.45
N GLY A 66 1.85 -5.18 14.15
CA GLY A 66 0.79 -5.66 13.27
C GLY A 66 1.39 -6.50 12.17
N SER A 67 0.64 -7.45 11.64
CA SER A 67 1.12 -8.28 10.52
C SER A 67 -0.02 -8.83 9.67
N ALA A 68 0.32 -9.19 8.45
CA ALA A 68 -0.57 -9.91 7.56
C ALA A 68 0.19 -10.81 6.60
N LEU A 69 -0.39 -11.98 6.31
CA LEU A 69 0.00 -12.84 5.21
C LEU A 69 -1.08 -12.74 4.14
N VAL A 70 -0.71 -12.30 2.95
CA VAL A 70 -1.61 -12.21 1.79
C VAL A 70 -1.15 -13.17 0.70
N ARG A 71 -2.10 -13.95 0.20
CA ARG A 71 -1.90 -14.85 -0.93
C ARG A 71 -2.89 -14.52 -2.03
N THR A 72 -2.40 -14.21 -3.22
CA THR A 72 -3.18 -13.99 -4.45
C THR A 72 -2.76 -15.04 -5.47
N GLY A 73 -3.50 -16.15 -5.51
CA GLY A 73 -3.08 -17.35 -6.23
C GLY A 73 -1.72 -17.87 -5.72
N ASP A 74 -0.69 -17.85 -6.57
CA ASP A 74 0.65 -18.32 -6.19
C ASP A 74 1.60 -17.19 -5.76
N THR A 75 1.19 -15.92 -5.87
CA THR A 75 1.92 -14.82 -5.23
C THR A 75 1.57 -14.78 -3.75
N THR A 76 2.57 -14.87 -2.87
CA THR A 76 2.40 -14.86 -1.42
C THR A 76 3.38 -13.87 -0.80
N VAL A 77 2.86 -12.94 0.01
CA VAL A 77 3.62 -11.88 0.66
C VAL A 77 3.26 -11.82 2.14
N ILE A 78 4.29 -11.63 2.96
CA ILE A 78 4.16 -11.38 4.40
C ILE A 78 4.49 -9.91 4.62
N CYS A 79 3.65 -9.19 5.36
CA CYS A 79 3.90 -7.82 5.79
C CYS A 79 3.94 -7.77 7.32
N GLY A 80 4.98 -7.17 7.87
CA GLY A 80 5.12 -6.88 9.29
C GLY A 80 5.25 -5.38 9.54
N VAL A 81 4.59 -4.88 10.57
CA VAL A 81 4.66 -3.47 11.00
C VAL A 81 5.38 -3.40 12.34
N ARG A 82 6.45 -2.61 12.39
CA ARG A 82 7.19 -2.30 13.62
C ARG A 82 7.11 -0.81 13.90
N GLY A 83 6.53 -0.45 15.03
CA GLY A 83 6.65 0.90 15.59
C GLY A 83 7.99 1.08 16.31
N GLU A 84 8.65 2.20 16.06
CA GLU A 84 9.76 2.72 16.87
C GLU A 84 9.48 4.17 17.27
N ILE A 85 10.07 4.64 18.38
CA ILE A 85 9.89 6.02 18.84
C ILE A 85 10.97 6.92 18.25
N LEU A 86 10.53 8.00 17.60
CA LEU A 86 11.36 9.11 17.15
C LEU A 86 11.11 10.34 18.04
N PRO A 87 12.04 10.68 18.95
CA PRO A 87 11.94 11.90 19.73
C PRO A 87 11.92 13.14 18.83
N ALA A 88 11.08 14.12 19.15
CA ALA A 88 10.92 15.36 18.38
C ALA A 88 12.25 16.12 18.25
N ALA A 89 13.10 16.07 19.29
CA ALA A 89 14.44 16.67 19.28
C ALA A 89 15.38 16.08 18.20
N ARG A 90 15.08 14.90 17.65
CA ARG A 90 15.87 14.28 16.57
C ARG A 90 15.31 14.56 15.17
N ILE A 91 14.15 15.22 15.08
CA ILE A 91 13.53 15.56 13.81
C ILE A 91 14.18 16.84 13.26
N PRO A 92 14.84 16.78 12.08
CA PRO A 92 15.39 17.98 11.46
C PRO A 92 14.28 18.97 11.12
N GLN A 93 14.49 20.26 11.43
CA GLN A 93 13.51 21.32 11.16
C GLN A 93 12.12 21.05 11.76
N PHE A 94 12.08 20.40 12.93
CA PHE A 94 10.86 20.13 13.66
C PHE A 94 10.03 21.40 13.86
N ARG A 95 8.75 21.34 13.49
CA ARG A 95 7.78 22.39 13.75
C ARG A 95 6.93 21.98 14.96
N PRO A 96 7.08 22.65 16.11
CA PRO A 96 6.26 22.35 17.27
C PRO A 96 4.80 22.63 16.94
N LEU A 97 3.95 21.63 17.18
CA LEU A 97 2.50 21.77 17.07
C LEU A 97 1.95 21.95 18.48
N SER A 98 1.36 23.11 18.77
CA SER A 98 0.52 23.27 19.97
C SER A 98 -0.89 22.81 19.64
N ARG A 99 -1.55 22.15 20.60
CA ARG A 99 -2.92 21.65 20.38
C ARG A 99 -3.92 22.77 20.06
N VAL A 100 -3.63 24.02 20.48
CA VAL A 100 -4.50 25.20 20.31
C VAL A 100 -4.57 25.68 18.86
N GLU A 101 -3.48 25.60 18.09
CA GLU A 101 -3.46 26.04 16.67
C GLU A 101 -4.45 25.26 15.81
N ASN A 102 -4.65 23.97 16.11
CA ASN A 102 -5.64 23.13 15.42
C ASN A 102 -7.10 23.51 15.69
N ALA A 103 -7.40 24.28 16.75
CA ALA A 103 -8.77 24.69 17.06
C ALA A 103 -9.18 25.99 16.35
N PHE A 104 -8.25 26.89 16.05
CA PHE A 104 -8.53 28.23 15.53
C PHE A 104 -8.06 28.51 14.10
N GLY A 105 -7.45 27.52 13.41
CA GLY A 105 -7.04 27.58 12.01
C GLY A 105 -8.19 27.60 10.99
N GLY A 106 -9.17 28.49 11.17
CA GLY A 106 -10.17 28.91 10.17
C GLY A 106 -9.73 30.19 9.46
N GLY A 107 -8.45 30.27 9.06
CA GLY A 107 -7.89 31.40 8.32
C GLY A 107 -8.16 31.24 6.82
N SER A 108 -8.79 32.25 6.23
CA SER A 108 -9.18 32.32 4.83
C SER A 108 -7.98 32.20 3.88
N ASP A 109 -7.71 31.01 3.39
CA ASP A 109 -7.01 30.84 2.12
C ASP A 109 -7.70 29.72 1.34
N GLY A 110 -8.06 30.04 0.09
CA GLY A 110 -9.06 29.35 -0.73
C GLY A 110 -8.67 27.95 -1.24
N GLY A 111 -8.16 27.08 -0.37
CA GLY A 111 -7.94 25.66 -0.62
C GLY A 111 -8.79 24.82 0.31
N SER A 112 -9.85 24.21 -0.22
CA SER A 112 -10.77 23.32 0.49
C SER A 112 -10.04 22.13 1.13
N GLY A 113 -9.70 22.19 2.43
CA GLY A 113 -9.10 21.08 3.17
C GLY A 113 -8.45 21.38 4.54
N SER A 114 -8.88 22.42 5.25
CA SER A 114 -8.20 23.09 6.39
C SER A 114 -8.11 22.32 7.73
N GLY A 115 -7.67 21.06 7.71
CA GLY A 115 -7.33 20.33 8.94
C GLY A 115 -6.89 18.88 8.71
N SER A 116 -7.23 18.31 7.54
CA SER A 116 -6.72 16.98 7.16
C SER A 116 -5.43 17.01 6.37
N GLY A 117 -5.07 18.16 5.77
CA GLY A 117 -3.83 18.31 5.02
C GLY A 117 -2.59 18.31 5.91
N ASP A 118 -2.67 18.91 7.09
CA ASP A 118 -1.51 19.15 7.95
C ASP A 118 -0.91 17.84 8.50
N GLY A 119 -1.75 16.97 9.09
CA GLY A 119 -1.30 15.66 9.57
C GLY A 119 -0.76 14.74 8.47
N ARG A 120 -1.21 14.89 7.21
CA ARG A 120 -0.66 14.12 6.08
C ARG A 120 0.70 14.65 5.64
N LYS A 121 0.88 15.97 5.65
CA LYS A 121 2.15 16.62 5.33
C LYS A 121 3.21 16.28 6.38
N GLU A 122 2.85 16.33 7.65
CA GLU A 122 3.68 15.91 8.78
C GLU A 122 4.22 14.48 8.64
N LEU A 123 3.37 13.52 8.25
CA LEU A 123 3.77 12.13 8.01
C LEU A 123 4.92 12.00 7.02
N LYS A 124 4.86 12.80 5.96
CA LYS A 124 5.81 12.77 4.86
C LYS A 124 7.06 13.58 5.20
N ASP A 125 6.88 14.76 5.80
CA ASP A 125 7.99 15.65 6.17
C ASP A 125 8.92 15.00 7.21
N TYR A 126 8.38 14.13 8.07
CA TYR A 126 9.15 13.42 9.10
C TYR A 126 9.39 11.94 8.80
N ASP A 127 9.06 11.46 7.59
CA ASP A 127 9.22 10.06 7.15
C ASP A 127 8.72 9.02 8.17
N LEU A 128 7.52 9.24 8.73
CA LEU A 128 6.97 8.39 9.78
C LEU A 128 6.48 7.03 9.29
N LEU A 129 6.33 6.84 7.96
CA LEU A 129 5.94 5.57 7.35
C LEU A 129 7.05 5.13 6.41
N VAL A 130 7.74 4.04 6.76
CA VAL A 130 8.92 3.57 6.02
C VAL A 130 8.64 2.17 5.47
N PRO A 131 8.14 2.05 4.22
CA PRO A 131 7.92 0.76 3.60
C PRO A 131 9.21 0.21 2.99
N ASN A 132 9.51 -1.03 3.32
CA ASN A 132 10.62 -1.79 2.78
C ASN A 132 10.08 -3.05 2.09
N ILE A 133 10.59 -3.39 0.91
CA ILE A 133 10.14 -4.55 0.14
C ILE A 133 11.33 -5.42 -0.22
N GLU A 134 11.32 -6.64 0.32
CA GLU A 134 12.34 -7.66 0.07
C GLU A 134 11.81 -8.70 -0.93
N LEU A 135 12.46 -8.75 -2.09
CA LEU A 135 12.18 -9.73 -3.14
C LEU A 135 13.25 -10.83 -3.20
N ALA A 136 14.47 -10.57 -2.73
CA ALA A 136 15.61 -11.49 -2.81
C ALA A 136 15.52 -12.59 -1.74
N THR A 137 14.46 -13.38 -1.85
CA THR A 137 14.06 -14.39 -0.87
C THR A 137 14.10 -15.81 -1.43
N GLY A 138 14.39 -15.97 -2.73
CA GLY A 138 14.16 -17.22 -3.45
C GLY A 138 12.71 -17.40 -3.94
N SER A 139 11.88 -16.34 -3.88
CA SER A 139 10.45 -16.38 -4.26
C SER A 139 10.17 -16.68 -5.74
N ALA A 140 11.13 -16.41 -6.63
CA ALA A 140 11.13 -16.82 -8.02
C ALA A 140 12.58 -17.05 -8.50
N PRO A 141 12.80 -17.78 -9.61
CA PRO A 141 14.15 -18.11 -10.11
C PRO A 141 15.07 -16.90 -10.35
N GLN A 142 14.48 -15.74 -10.64
CA GLN A 142 15.18 -14.47 -10.87
C GLN A 142 15.56 -13.71 -9.58
N PHE A 143 15.02 -14.11 -8.44
CA PHE A 143 15.24 -13.46 -7.15
C PHE A 143 16.00 -14.39 -6.21
N LEU A 144 17.32 -14.49 -6.43
CA LEU A 144 18.19 -15.29 -5.60
C LEU A 144 18.40 -14.62 -4.22
N PRO A 145 18.50 -15.39 -3.12
CA PRO A 145 18.81 -14.84 -1.81
C PRO A 145 20.15 -14.11 -1.76
N GLY A 146 20.20 -13.00 -1.02
CA GLY A 146 21.44 -12.25 -0.74
C GLY A 146 21.93 -11.34 -1.87
N VAL A 147 21.15 -11.18 -2.94
CA VAL A 147 21.44 -10.16 -3.96
C VAL A 147 21.04 -8.76 -3.47
N PRO A 148 21.69 -7.68 -3.95
CA PRO A 148 21.27 -6.32 -3.61
C PRO A 148 19.84 -6.03 -4.12
N PRO A 149 19.15 -5.02 -3.55
CA PRO A 149 17.80 -4.66 -3.95
C PRO A 149 17.69 -4.43 -5.46
N THR A 150 16.75 -5.14 -6.09
CA THR A 150 16.50 -5.02 -7.52
C THR A 150 15.79 -3.72 -7.86
N ALA A 151 15.87 -3.28 -9.13
CA ALA A 151 15.11 -2.13 -9.60
C ALA A 151 13.60 -2.27 -9.35
N LEU A 152 13.07 -3.49 -9.53
CA LEU A 152 11.65 -3.79 -9.28
C LEU A 152 11.29 -3.60 -7.79
N ALA A 153 12.12 -4.07 -6.85
CA ALA A 153 11.91 -3.86 -5.41
C ALA A 153 11.89 -2.36 -5.07
N GLN A 154 12.83 -1.58 -5.62
CA GLN A 154 12.91 -0.13 -5.42
C GLN A 154 11.69 0.60 -5.99
N THR A 155 11.25 0.24 -7.21
CA THR A 155 10.05 0.80 -7.82
C THR A 155 8.81 0.46 -6.99
N LEU A 156 8.65 -0.78 -6.53
CA LEU A 156 7.52 -1.16 -5.70
C LEU A 156 7.52 -0.41 -4.35
N SER A 157 8.67 -0.30 -3.68
CA SER A 157 8.79 0.43 -2.41
C SER A 157 8.40 1.90 -2.59
N THR A 158 8.88 2.55 -3.66
CA THR A 158 8.54 3.94 -3.99
C THR A 158 7.05 4.13 -4.27
N ARG A 159 6.44 3.19 -5.00
CA ARG A 159 4.99 3.22 -5.29
C ARG A 159 4.16 3.02 -4.03
N VAL A 160 4.53 2.07 -3.17
CA VAL A 160 3.86 1.85 -1.87
C VAL A 160 4.01 3.07 -0.97
N TYR A 161 5.20 3.66 -0.85
CA TYR A 161 5.44 4.89 -0.10
C TYR A 161 4.56 6.04 -0.59
N SER A 162 4.55 6.29 -1.90
CA SER A 162 3.74 7.35 -2.50
C SER A 162 2.24 7.12 -2.27
N LEU A 163 1.80 5.85 -2.34
CA LEU A 163 0.40 5.49 -2.12
C LEU A 163 -0.02 5.59 -0.65
N LEU A 164 0.85 5.23 0.30
CA LEU A 164 0.62 5.41 1.74
C LEU A 164 0.32 6.87 2.08
N HIS A 165 1.14 7.80 1.57
CA HIS A 165 0.95 9.23 1.84
C HIS A 165 -0.24 9.83 1.09
N SER A 166 -0.44 9.47 -0.19
CA SER A 166 -1.54 10.04 -0.99
C SER A 166 -2.93 9.57 -0.55
N THR A 167 -3.07 8.30 -0.13
CA THR A 167 -4.34 7.76 0.36
C THR A 167 -4.76 8.36 1.70
N GLY A 168 -3.78 8.76 2.54
CA GLY A 168 -4.02 9.20 3.92
C GLY A 168 -4.59 8.09 4.80
N LEU A 169 -4.15 6.86 4.54
CA LEU A 169 -4.58 5.65 5.25
C LEU A 169 -4.31 5.74 6.77
N VAL A 170 -3.18 6.35 7.14
CA VAL A 170 -2.77 6.66 8.51
C VAL A 170 -2.67 8.18 8.66
N ARG A 171 -3.08 8.71 9.82
CA ARG A 171 -2.98 10.14 10.12
C ARG A 171 -1.88 10.44 11.15
N GLY A 172 -1.27 11.62 11.06
CA GLY A 172 -0.19 12.04 11.95
C GLY A 172 -0.62 12.11 13.40
N GLU A 173 -1.87 12.51 13.63
CA GLU A 173 -2.43 12.59 14.98
C GLU A 173 -2.43 11.24 15.71
N ALA A 174 -2.52 10.11 14.97
CA ALA A 174 -2.50 8.77 15.54
C ALA A 174 -1.08 8.28 15.90
N LEU A 175 -0.03 9.00 15.50
CA LEU A 175 1.37 8.64 15.77
C LEU A 175 2.06 9.59 16.76
N ARG A 176 1.45 10.74 17.08
CA ARG A 176 1.97 11.72 18.06
C ARG A 176 1.97 11.16 19.48
N VAL A 177 3.03 11.46 20.21
CA VAL A 177 3.17 11.26 21.66
C VAL A 177 3.18 12.63 22.32
N TRP A 178 2.15 12.92 23.12
CA TRP A 178 1.98 14.20 23.79
C TRP A 178 2.55 14.16 25.20
N PHE A 179 3.09 15.29 25.65
CA PHE A 179 3.46 15.54 27.03
C PHE A 179 2.85 16.86 27.51
N ARG A 180 2.39 16.88 28.76
CA ARG A 180 2.01 18.12 29.45
C ARG A 180 3.08 18.41 30.51
N PRO A 181 3.91 19.45 30.32
CA PRO A 181 4.92 19.83 31.30
C PRO A 181 4.29 20.18 32.67
N PRO A 182 4.90 19.80 33.81
CA PRO A 182 4.46 20.23 35.12
C PRO A 182 4.68 21.74 35.31
N ARG A 183 3.77 22.39 36.06
CA ARG A 183 3.87 23.82 36.43
C ARG A 183 5.24 24.10 37.08
N GLY A 184 6.06 24.94 36.44
CA GLY A 184 7.25 25.54 37.08
C GLY A 184 8.59 25.35 36.38
N SER A 185 8.72 24.55 35.30
CA SER A 185 10.03 24.30 34.66
C SER A 185 10.47 25.35 33.63
N ALA A 186 9.69 26.42 33.41
CA ALA A 186 10.03 27.52 32.50
C ALA A 186 10.38 28.84 33.24
N ALA A 187 10.70 28.79 34.53
CA ALA A 187 11.36 29.89 35.22
C ALA A 187 12.86 29.59 35.24
N GLY A 188 13.58 30.18 34.29
CA GLY A 188 15.03 30.22 34.31
C GLY A 188 15.55 30.81 35.61
N GLU A 189 16.76 30.39 35.93
CA GLU A 189 17.66 30.96 36.94
C GLU A 189 17.43 32.47 37.11
N GLU A 190 16.92 32.90 38.27
CA GLU A 190 17.35 34.08 39.01
C GLU A 190 16.40 34.33 40.20
N GLY A 191 17.00 34.49 41.39
CA GLY A 191 16.42 35.34 42.43
C GLY A 191 15.28 34.75 43.26
N ASP A 192 15.65 34.05 44.32
CA ASP A 192 14.96 34.06 45.60
C ASP A 192 14.62 35.52 45.99
N ASP A 193 13.34 35.91 45.96
CA ASP A 193 12.72 36.80 46.96
C ASP A 193 11.25 37.15 46.61
N LYS A 194 10.35 36.56 47.40
CA LYS A 194 9.16 37.18 48.04
C LYS A 194 8.31 38.17 47.23
N MET A 195 7.01 37.85 47.11
CA MET A 195 5.94 38.67 47.69
C MET A 195 4.61 37.89 47.70
N GLU A 196 4.21 37.43 48.89
CA GLU A 196 2.81 37.09 49.19
C GLU A 196 2.01 38.39 49.30
N GLY A 197 0.97 38.55 48.49
CA GLY A 197 0.25 39.82 48.43
C GLY A 197 -1.04 39.80 47.62
N VAL A 198 -2.06 39.16 48.18
CA VAL A 198 -3.50 39.54 48.15
C VAL A 198 -4.22 39.61 46.79
N GLU A 199 -5.04 38.57 46.58
CA GLU A 199 -6.45 38.56 46.15
C GLU A 199 -7.01 39.85 45.51
N GLY A 200 -7.33 39.78 44.22
CA GLY A 200 -8.12 40.83 43.56
C GLY A 200 -7.96 40.85 42.05
N GLY A 201 -8.39 39.79 41.37
CA GLY A 201 -8.41 39.76 39.92
C GLY A 201 -9.14 38.55 39.41
N GLU A 202 -10.43 38.72 39.09
CA GLU A 202 -11.20 37.83 38.24
C GLU A 202 -10.62 37.91 36.81
N GLY A 203 -9.42 37.35 36.66
CA GLY A 203 -8.73 37.19 35.38
C GLY A 203 -9.28 35.97 34.67
N LEU A 204 -10.31 36.19 33.85
CA LEU A 204 -10.75 35.30 32.80
C LEU A 204 -9.57 35.02 31.86
N GLY A 205 -8.89 33.91 32.07
CA GLY A 205 -7.75 33.51 31.26
C GLY A 205 -6.87 32.51 32.00
N GLY A 206 -7.45 31.36 32.38
CA GLY A 206 -6.61 30.24 32.78
C GLY A 206 -5.74 29.89 31.59
N GLU A 207 -4.47 30.30 31.62
CA GLU A 207 -3.46 29.96 30.62
C GLU A 207 -3.51 28.45 30.42
N GLN A 208 -4.15 28.04 29.32
CA GLN A 208 -4.28 26.65 28.95
C GLN A 208 -2.87 26.15 28.70
N GLN A 209 -2.37 25.34 29.63
CA GLN A 209 -1.06 24.71 29.51
C GLN A 209 -1.01 23.92 28.22
N ASP A 210 -0.19 24.41 27.29
CA ASP A 210 -0.05 23.84 25.98
C ASP A 210 0.60 22.46 26.10
N GLU A 211 -0.14 21.43 25.68
CA GLU A 211 0.44 20.11 25.43
C GLU A 211 1.37 20.25 24.23
N GLU A 212 2.56 19.66 24.32
CA GLU A 212 3.53 19.63 23.23
C GLU A 212 3.75 18.19 22.74
N VAL A 213 4.10 18.08 21.46
CA VAL A 213 4.49 16.79 20.86
C VAL A 213 5.97 16.56 21.15
N VAL A 214 6.26 15.54 21.96
CA VAL A 214 7.65 15.20 22.34
C VAL A 214 8.24 14.09 21.49
N ALA A 215 7.40 13.29 20.83
CA ALA A 215 7.86 12.19 19.97
C ALA A 215 6.78 11.73 19.00
N TYR A 216 7.19 10.92 18.04
CA TYR A 216 6.34 10.23 17.09
C TYR A 216 6.62 8.74 17.08
N TRP A 217 5.59 7.96 16.76
CA TRP A 217 5.78 6.61 16.26
C TRP A 217 6.17 6.64 14.79
N VAL A 218 7.32 6.04 14.47
CA VAL A 218 7.71 5.69 13.10
C VAL A 218 7.30 4.25 12.87
N LEU A 219 6.55 4.00 11.79
CA LEU A 219 6.12 2.67 11.39
C LEU A 219 6.99 2.17 10.26
N TYR A 220 7.87 1.22 10.57
CA TYR A 220 8.58 0.42 9.58
C TYR A 220 7.64 -0.68 9.09
N ILE A 221 7.38 -0.70 7.79
CA ILE A 221 6.47 -1.63 7.14
C ILE A 221 7.32 -2.53 6.24
N ASP A 222 7.70 -3.70 6.76
CA ASP A 222 8.55 -4.66 6.06
C ASP A 222 7.69 -5.68 5.31
N LEU A 223 7.87 -5.76 4.00
CA LEU A 223 7.25 -6.76 3.14
C LEU A 223 8.28 -7.77 2.67
N LEU A 224 7.94 -9.05 2.78
CA LEU A 224 8.74 -10.17 2.33
C LEU A 224 7.90 -11.04 1.39
N PHE A 225 8.34 -11.18 0.15
CA PHE A 225 7.70 -12.09 -0.81
C PHE A 225 8.18 -13.52 -0.57
N VAL A 226 7.26 -14.43 -0.26
CA VAL A 226 7.56 -15.87 -0.09
C VAL A 226 7.49 -16.57 -1.45
N SER A 227 6.53 -16.17 -2.29
CA SER A 227 6.35 -16.70 -3.63
C SER A 227 5.93 -15.59 -4.57
N PHE A 228 6.47 -15.59 -5.78
CA PHE A 228 6.27 -14.52 -6.77
C PHE A 228 5.78 -15.09 -8.10
N ASP A 229 4.53 -14.78 -8.44
CA ASP A 229 3.88 -15.20 -9.69
C ASP A 229 3.19 -14.04 -10.42
N GLY A 230 3.78 -12.85 -10.37
CA GLY A 230 3.24 -11.66 -11.03
C GLY A 230 2.19 -10.92 -10.20
N ASN A 231 1.85 -9.72 -10.69
CA ASN A 231 1.09 -8.67 -10.04
C ASN A 231 1.53 -8.40 -8.58
N PRO A 232 2.84 -8.13 -8.34
CA PRO A 232 3.35 -7.99 -6.99
C PRO A 232 2.81 -6.76 -6.27
N PHE A 233 2.45 -5.69 -6.99
CA PHE A 233 2.00 -4.44 -6.39
C PHE A 233 0.66 -4.61 -5.64
N ASP A 234 -0.32 -5.26 -6.26
CA ASP A 234 -1.64 -5.46 -5.64
C ASP A 234 -1.53 -6.35 -4.39
N ALA A 235 -0.73 -7.42 -4.47
CA ALA A 235 -0.46 -8.31 -3.35
C ALA A 235 0.24 -7.56 -2.21
N ALA A 236 1.31 -6.81 -2.53
CA ALA A 236 2.03 -5.99 -1.56
C ALA A 236 1.10 -4.97 -0.89
N TRP A 237 0.33 -4.22 -1.66
CA TRP A 237 -0.56 -3.19 -1.14
C TRP A 237 -1.66 -3.79 -0.25
N ALA A 238 -2.27 -4.90 -0.66
CA ALA A 238 -3.24 -5.61 0.18
C ALA A 238 -2.62 -6.05 1.51
N ALA A 239 -1.36 -6.50 1.50
CA ALA A 239 -0.64 -6.89 2.71
C ALA A 239 -0.33 -5.71 3.63
N VAL A 240 0.09 -4.56 3.07
CA VAL A 240 0.29 -3.31 3.84
C VAL A 240 -1.00 -2.88 4.52
N VAL A 241 -2.11 -2.81 3.76
CA VAL A 241 -3.40 -2.36 4.31
C VAL A 241 -3.89 -3.33 5.39
N ALA A 242 -3.77 -4.63 5.18
CA ALA A 242 -4.15 -5.63 6.18
C ALA A 242 -3.28 -5.53 7.45
N ALA A 243 -1.95 -5.41 7.31
CA ALA A 243 -1.04 -5.34 8.45
C ALA A 243 -1.18 -4.03 9.24
N LEU A 244 -1.41 -2.89 8.57
CA LEU A 244 -1.69 -1.62 9.23
C LEU A 244 -2.99 -1.67 10.03
N ARG A 245 -4.04 -2.30 9.49
CA ARG A 245 -5.32 -2.48 10.21
C ARG A 245 -5.17 -3.40 11.43
N ASP A 246 -4.25 -4.35 11.40
CA ASP A 246 -3.92 -5.22 12.53
C ASP A 246 -3.00 -4.56 13.57
N THR A 247 -2.40 -3.40 13.26
CA THR A 247 -1.36 -2.78 14.08
C THR A 247 -1.90 -2.25 15.42
N LYS A 248 -1.28 -2.72 16.51
CA LYS A 248 -1.52 -2.28 17.89
C LYS A 248 -0.21 -1.75 18.47
N LEU A 249 -0.17 -0.46 18.78
CA LEU A 249 1.00 0.20 19.36
C LEU A 249 0.84 0.28 20.88
N PRO A 250 1.88 0.02 21.68
CA PRO A 250 1.81 0.23 23.12
C PRO A 250 1.59 1.71 23.42
N VAL A 251 0.87 2.01 24.50
CA VAL A 251 0.66 3.40 24.92
C VAL A 251 2.01 4.00 25.32
N ALA A 252 2.42 5.03 24.59
CA ALA A 252 3.65 5.76 24.82
C ALA A 252 3.37 7.01 25.64
N ARG A 253 4.16 7.25 26.69
CA ARG A 253 4.10 8.45 27.54
C ARG A 253 5.50 8.99 27.78
N TRP A 254 5.63 10.30 27.91
CA TRP A 254 6.89 10.91 28.36
C TRP A 254 7.08 10.67 29.86
N ASP A 255 8.28 10.23 30.24
CA ASP A 255 8.70 10.14 31.63
C ASP A 255 9.69 11.29 31.89
N PRO A 256 9.30 12.32 32.66
CA PRO A 256 10.16 13.48 32.92
C PRO A 256 11.41 13.12 33.71
N ASP A 257 11.36 12.10 34.57
CA ASP A 257 12.49 11.71 35.41
C ASP A 257 13.59 11.00 34.59
N ARG A 258 13.19 10.34 33.51
CA ARG A 258 14.10 9.60 32.61
C ARG A 258 14.42 10.34 31.31
N GLU A 259 13.80 11.51 31.11
CA GLU A 259 13.88 12.31 29.88
C GLU A 259 13.69 11.46 28.61
N MET A 260 12.77 10.50 28.66
CA MET A 260 12.51 9.60 27.54
C MET A 260 11.06 9.14 27.48
N VAL A 261 10.65 8.68 26.30
CA VAL A 261 9.35 8.03 26.12
C VAL A 261 9.39 6.61 26.65
N VAL A 262 8.44 6.29 27.53
CA VAL A 262 8.24 4.94 28.08
C VAL A 262 6.95 4.35 27.52
N CYS A 263 7.02 3.12 27.05
CA CYS A 263 5.87 2.37 26.54
C CYS A 263 5.27 1.48 27.63
N SER A 264 3.93 1.46 27.71
CA SER A 264 3.20 0.52 28.56
C SER A 264 3.39 -0.93 28.05
N ARG A 265 3.55 -1.88 28.97
CA ARG A 265 3.66 -3.31 28.62
C ARG A 265 2.31 -3.99 28.40
N THR A 266 1.25 -3.41 28.95
CA THR A 266 -0.10 -4.02 28.98
C THR A 266 -1.08 -3.25 28.11
N GLU A 267 -0.97 -1.92 28.09
CA GLU A 267 -1.90 -1.07 27.39
C GLU A 267 -1.44 -0.87 25.95
N THR A 268 -2.30 -1.23 25.01
CA THR A 268 -2.09 -1.03 23.58
C THR A 268 -3.25 -0.26 22.98
N ARG A 269 -2.95 0.51 21.95
CA ARG A 269 -3.90 1.27 21.14
C ARG A 269 -3.84 0.76 19.70
N MET A 270 -4.99 0.39 19.17
CA MET A 270 -5.12 0.04 17.76
C MET A 270 -4.92 1.28 16.89
N LEU A 271 -4.18 1.14 15.79
CA LEU A 271 -3.94 2.21 14.85
C LEU A 271 -5.25 2.59 14.13
N ASP A 272 -5.58 3.89 14.09
CA ASP A 272 -6.77 4.38 13.37
C ASP A 272 -6.49 4.44 11.87
N VAL A 273 -6.80 3.35 11.18
CA VAL A 273 -6.64 3.21 9.72
C VAL A 273 -7.96 3.56 9.02
N LYS A 274 -7.92 4.57 8.14
CA LYS A 274 -9.12 5.08 7.44
C LYS A 274 -9.33 4.43 6.09
N GLY A 275 -10.58 4.01 5.86
CA GLY A 275 -11.03 3.47 4.58
C GLY A 275 -10.43 2.10 4.27
N LEU A 276 -10.59 1.67 3.03
CA LEU A 276 -10.04 0.43 2.51
C LEU A 276 -9.60 0.62 1.05
N PRO A 277 -8.47 1.30 0.80
CA PRO A 277 -7.94 1.42 -0.56
C PRO A 277 -7.45 0.06 -1.06
N VAL A 278 -8.02 -0.43 -2.16
CA VAL A 278 -7.63 -1.69 -2.81
C VAL A 278 -7.01 -1.36 -4.16
N ALA A 279 -5.80 -1.85 -4.40
CA ALA A 279 -5.14 -1.77 -5.68
C ALA A 279 -5.65 -2.87 -6.61
N CYS A 280 -5.89 -2.50 -7.86
CA CYS A 280 -6.39 -3.35 -8.91
C CYS A 280 -5.58 -3.07 -10.18
N SER A 281 -4.75 -4.03 -10.57
CA SER A 281 -3.88 -3.93 -11.73
C SER A 281 -4.37 -4.83 -12.86
N ALA A 282 -4.28 -4.31 -14.08
CA ALA A 282 -4.59 -5.05 -15.29
C ALA A 282 -3.58 -4.75 -16.39
N ALA A 283 -3.20 -5.78 -17.13
CA ALA A 283 -2.30 -5.67 -18.28
C ALA A 283 -3.10 -5.67 -19.59
N VAL A 284 -2.65 -4.90 -20.57
CA VAL A 284 -3.26 -4.88 -21.90
C VAL A 284 -2.48 -5.82 -22.82
N PHE A 285 -3.16 -6.88 -23.23
CA PHE A 285 -2.68 -7.80 -24.26
C PHE A 285 -3.19 -7.35 -25.63
N LEU A 286 -2.30 -7.24 -26.60
CA LEU A 286 -2.62 -6.83 -27.98
C LEU A 286 -2.68 -8.06 -28.88
N GLU A 287 -3.53 -8.03 -29.90
CA GLU A 287 -3.57 -9.10 -30.91
C GLU A 287 -2.25 -9.24 -31.67
N THR A 288 -1.52 -8.14 -31.82
CA THR A 288 -0.30 -8.02 -32.63
C THR A 288 0.83 -7.45 -31.78
N GLU A 289 1.96 -8.17 -31.72
CA GLU A 289 3.10 -7.82 -30.86
C GLU A 289 3.80 -6.49 -31.21
N HIS A 290 3.78 -6.13 -32.50
CA HIS A 290 4.65 -5.10 -33.06
C HIS A 290 3.94 -3.78 -33.42
N THR A 291 2.62 -3.69 -33.23
CA THR A 291 1.88 -2.49 -33.60
C THR A 291 1.31 -1.82 -32.36
N ASP A 292 1.93 -0.71 -31.97
CA ASP A 292 1.43 0.19 -30.91
C ASP A 292 0.29 1.11 -31.41
N LYS A 293 -0.14 0.98 -32.67
CA LYS A 293 -1.19 1.84 -33.22
C LYS A 293 -2.55 1.50 -32.58
N ALA A 294 -2.96 2.33 -31.63
CA ALA A 294 -4.32 2.37 -31.10
C ALA A 294 -5.31 2.68 -32.23
N GLY A 295 -6.22 1.74 -32.52
CA GLY A 295 -7.35 2.00 -33.41
C GLY A 295 -7.93 0.77 -34.11
N GLU A 296 -7.10 -0.15 -34.57
CA GLU A 296 -7.58 -1.27 -35.41
C GLU A 296 -7.40 -2.66 -34.77
N ASN A 297 -6.46 -2.82 -33.85
CA ASN A 297 -6.19 -4.12 -33.26
C ASN A 297 -7.10 -4.41 -32.06
N ARG A 298 -7.56 -5.67 -31.99
CA ARG A 298 -8.24 -6.16 -30.80
C ARG A 298 -7.27 -6.19 -29.63
N HIS A 299 -7.80 -5.90 -28.45
CA HIS A 299 -7.05 -5.91 -27.21
C HIS A 299 -7.87 -6.58 -26.13
N TRP A 300 -7.17 -7.14 -25.14
CA TRP A 300 -7.77 -7.76 -23.97
C TRP A 300 -7.17 -7.12 -22.72
N LEU A 301 -8.03 -6.80 -21.76
CA LEU A 301 -7.59 -6.32 -20.46
C LEU A 301 -7.54 -7.53 -19.51
N LEU A 302 -6.33 -7.95 -19.15
CA LEU A 302 -6.06 -9.09 -18.29
C LEU A 302 -5.93 -8.62 -16.83
N LEU A 303 -6.97 -8.85 -16.04
CA LEU A 303 -7.01 -8.48 -14.62
C LEU A 303 -6.09 -9.36 -13.79
N ASP A 304 -5.29 -8.79 -12.90
CA ASP A 304 -4.34 -9.52 -12.07
C ASP A 304 -3.44 -10.46 -12.91
N PRO A 305 -2.54 -9.85 -13.73
CA PRO A 305 -1.72 -10.59 -14.65
C PRO A 305 -0.73 -11.49 -13.92
N ASP A 306 -0.57 -12.73 -14.39
CA ASP A 306 0.52 -13.59 -13.91
C ASP A 306 1.87 -13.22 -14.55
N ARG A 307 2.96 -13.84 -14.09
CA ARG A 307 4.32 -13.54 -14.58
C ARG A 307 4.47 -13.75 -16.09
N LEU A 308 3.76 -14.71 -16.69
CA LEU A 308 3.79 -14.92 -18.14
C LEU A 308 3.06 -13.75 -18.82
N GLU A 309 1.86 -13.42 -18.37
CA GLU A 309 1.04 -12.33 -18.91
C GLU A 309 1.77 -10.97 -18.82
N GLU A 310 2.45 -10.69 -17.70
CA GLU A 310 3.30 -9.50 -17.52
C GLU A 310 4.45 -9.44 -18.54
N SER A 311 5.04 -10.58 -18.90
CA SER A 311 6.13 -10.61 -19.89
C SER A 311 5.66 -10.36 -21.32
N LEU A 312 4.36 -10.55 -21.59
CA LEU A 312 3.76 -10.40 -22.92
C LEU A 312 3.10 -9.03 -23.13
N CYS A 313 2.77 -8.32 -22.06
CA CYS A 313 2.04 -7.06 -22.11
C CYS A 313 2.99 -5.88 -21.85
N LYS A 314 2.95 -4.86 -22.72
CA LYS A 314 3.76 -3.64 -22.56
C LYS A 314 3.03 -2.52 -21.82
N GLU A 315 1.71 -2.62 -21.73
CA GLU A 315 0.85 -1.60 -21.14
C GLU A 315 0.15 -2.18 -19.91
N VAL A 316 0.26 -1.50 -18.78
CA VAL A 316 -0.33 -1.91 -17.50
C VAL A 316 -1.00 -0.69 -16.87
N ILE A 317 -2.19 -0.91 -16.32
CA ILE A 317 -2.89 0.07 -15.50
C ILE A 317 -3.05 -0.47 -14.09
N THR A 318 -2.77 0.37 -13.11
CA THR A 318 -3.09 0.13 -11.71
C THR A 318 -4.06 1.22 -11.26
N MET A 319 -5.22 0.81 -10.76
CA MET A 319 -6.20 1.70 -10.15
C MET A 319 -6.35 1.36 -8.67
N VAL A 320 -6.36 2.37 -7.82
CA VAL A 320 -6.62 2.19 -6.39
C VAL A 320 -7.98 2.77 -6.07
N VAL A 321 -8.90 1.92 -5.65
CA VAL A 321 -10.28 2.30 -5.33
C VAL A 321 -10.58 2.07 -3.85
N ASP A 322 -11.38 2.96 -3.28
CA ASP A 322 -11.85 2.86 -1.90
C ASP A 322 -13.36 3.11 -1.88
N CYS A 323 -14.13 2.07 -1.56
CA CYS A 323 -15.58 2.13 -1.48
C CYS A 323 -16.07 2.06 -0.02
N SER A 324 -15.22 2.40 0.97
CA SER A 324 -15.56 2.26 2.39
C SER A 324 -16.72 3.14 2.84
N GLU A 325 -16.87 4.31 2.22
CA GLU A 325 -17.91 5.31 2.54
C GLU A 325 -19.21 5.10 1.73
N GLY A 326 -19.35 3.96 1.04
CA GLY A 326 -20.52 3.65 0.20
C GLY A 326 -20.45 4.18 -1.23
N GLU A 327 -19.66 5.23 -1.46
CA GLU A 327 -19.33 5.73 -2.80
C GLU A 327 -17.94 5.24 -3.25
N THR A 328 -17.80 4.94 -4.54
CA THR A 328 -16.50 4.57 -5.12
C THR A 328 -15.62 5.81 -5.28
N ARG A 329 -14.52 5.84 -4.53
CA ARG A 329 -13.50 6.89 -4.66
C ARG A 329 -12.23 6.31 -5.26
N VAL A 330 -11.87 6.80 -6.44
CA VAL A 330 -10.59 6.49 -7.08
C VAL A 330 -9.51 7.33 -6.40
N LYS A 331 -8.59 6.67 -5.69
CA LYS A 331 -7.49 7.33 -4.95
C LYS A 331 -6.27 7.58 -5.83
N SER A 332 -5.99 6.66 -6.76
CA SER A 332 -4.88 6.76 -7.70
C SER A 332 -5.19 6.01 -8.99
N VAL A 333 -4.68 6.52 -10.11
CA VAL A 333 -4.67 5.85 -11.41
C VAL A 333 -3.26 6.01 -11.98
N GLU A 334 -2.58 4.89 -12.17
CA GLU A 334 -1.26 4.82 -12.77
C GLU A 334 -1.34 4.02 -14.06
N LYS A 335 -0.92 4.63 -15.16
CA LYS A 335 -0.79 3.97 -16.47
C LYS A 335 0.68 3.94 -16.86
N HIS A 336 1.17 2.75 -17.19
CA HIS A 336 2.53 2.53 -17.64
C HIS A 336 2.52 1.89 -19.02
N GLY A 337 3.23 2.49 -19.97
CA GLY A 337 3.37 1.98 -21.33
C GLY A 337 2.12 2.07 -22.20
N GLY A 338 2.32 1.75 -23.48
CA GLY A 338 1.32 1.68 -24.55
C GLY A 338 0.40 2.90 -24.72
N THR A 339 -0.55 2.76 -25.65
CA THR A 339 -1.47 3.84 -26.05
C THR A 339 -2.92 3.38 -26.13
N VAL A 340 -3.23 2.14 -25.74
CA VAL A 340 -4.58 1.57 -25.94
C VAL A 340 -5.56 2.04 -24.87
N LEU A 341 -5.13 2.18 -23.62
CA LEU A 341 -6.00 2.63 -22.53
C LEU A 341 -6.38 4.11 -22.71
N GLY A 342 -7.55 4.32 -23.31
CA GLY A 342 -8.24 5.59 -23.41
C GLY A 342 -9.19 5.84 -22.23
N ARG A 343 -9.84 7.00 -22.23
CA ARG A 343 -10.73 7.45 -21.14
C ARG A 343 -11.91 6.51 -20.90
N GLU A 344 -12.49 5.96 -21.97
CA GLU A 344 -13.64 5.05 -21.87
C GLU A 344 -13.27 3.73 -21.21
N LEU A 345 -12.15 3.13 -21.61
CA LEU A 345 -11.64 1.89 -21.00
C LEU A 345 -11.27 2.11 -19.52
N ILE A 346 -10.68 3.25 -19.18
CA ILE A 346 -10.37 3.59 -17.78
C ILE A 346 -11.65 3.68 -16.93
N ARG A 347 -12.72 4.27 -17.46
CA ARG A 347 -14.03 4.32 -16.78
C ARG A 347 -14.65 2.94 -16.61
N ALA A 348 -14.58 2.10 -17.64
CA ALA A 348 -15.05 0.72 -17.56
C ALA A 348 -14.24 -0.08 -16.53
N PHE A 349 -12.92 0.18 -16.45
CA PHE A 349 -12.03 -0.47 -15.48
C PHE A 349 -12.37 -0.11 -14.03
N THR A 350 -12.97 1.06 -13.75
CA THR A 350 -13.45 1.41 -12.41
C THR A 350 -14.47 0.39 -11.89
N GLY A 351 -15.40 -0.06 -12.74
CA GLY A 351 -16.39 -1.07 -12.34
C GLY A 351 -15.75 -2.44 -12.02
N VAL A 352 -14.70 -2.82 -12.74
CA VAL A 352 -13.93 -4.04 -12.45
C VAL A 352 -13.19 -3.90 -11.11
N ALA A 353 -12.61 -2.73 -10.85
CA ALA A 353 -11.93 -2.43 -9.59
C ALA A 353 -12.89 -2.45 -8.38
N GLU A 354 -14.14 -2.01 -8.54
CA GLU A 354 -15.19 -2.10 -7.50
C GLU A 354 -15.51 -3.55 -7.12
N VAL A 355 -15.64 -4.44 -8.11
CA VAL A 355 -15.84 -5.88 -7.87
C VAL A 355 -14.65 -6.45 -7.11
N ARG A 356 -13.43 -6.14 -7.54
CA ARG A 356 -12.20 -6.58 -6.85
C ARG A 356 -12.11 -6.05 -5.42
N TRP A 357 -12.53 -4.81 -5.19
CA TRP A 357 -12.59 -4.23 -3.85
C TRP A 357 -13.52 -5.02 -2.93
N ALA A 358 -14.69 -5.45 -3.43
CA ALA A 358 -15.63 -6.26 -2.66
C ALA A 358 -15.04 -7.63 -2.27
N GLU A 359 -14.32 -8.29 -3.19
CA GLU A 359 -13.62 -9.55 -2.92
C GLU A 359 -12.57 -9.39 -1.83
N VAL A 360 -11.71 -8.38 -1.95
CA VAL A 360 -10.64 -8.11 -0.97
C VAL A 360 -11.24 -7.73 0.38
N LYS A 361 -12.31 -6.93 0.41
CA LYS A 361 -13.03 -6.60 1.64
C LYS A 361 -13.61 -7.84 2.32
N GLN A 362 -14.11 -8.80 1.55
CA GLN A 362 -14.60 -10.06 2.10
C GLN A 362 -13.46 -10.93 2.66
N ALA A 363 -12.30 -10.96 2.00
CA ALA A 363 -11.13 -11.69 2.49
C ALA A 363 -10.47 -11.06 3.72
N MET A 364 -10.67 -9.77 3.97
CA MET A 364 -10.17 -9.06 5.16
C MET A 364 -11.11 -9.15 6.38
N LYS A 365 -12.26 -9.82 6.28
CA LYS A 365 -13.13 -10.11 7.42
C LYS A 365 -12.65 -11.35 8.14
#